data_AF-A0A945KSX3-F1
#
_entry.id   AF-A0A945KSX3-F1
#
_cell.length_a   1.000
_cell.length_b   1.000
_cell.length_c   1.000
_cell.angle_alpha   90.00
_cell.angle_beta   90.00
_cell.angle_gamma   90.00
#
_symmetry.space_group_name_H-M   'P 1'
#
loop_
_entity.id
_entity.type
_entity.pdbx_description
1 polymer ?
#
loop_
_entity_poly.entity_id
_entity_poly.type
_entity_poly.pdbx_seq_one_letter_code
_entity_poly.pdbx_strand_id
1 'polypeptide(L)'
;MAEISYPEDWRDIPAEQFARMMMTPEQYTAMRAERLAREGLAPNVGDQAPDFKLERLSGSGKRTGEMVSLSEHLANNQGRPLGLIFGSYT
;
A
#
# COMPACT_ATOMS: atom_id res chain seq x y z
N MET A 1 1.10 9.97 6.35
CA MET A 1 0.19 8.80 6.24
C MET A 1 -1.20 9.37 6.04
N ALA A 2 -1.96 8.93 5.03
CA ALA A 2 -3.36 9.30 4.98
C ALA A 2 -4.02 8.61 6.18
N GLU A 3 -4.48 9.38 7.16
CA GLU A 3 -5.41 8.87 8.15
C GLU A 3 -6.64 8.43 7.38
N ILE A 4 -6.75 7.12 7.15
CA ILE A 4 -8.01 6.55 6.75
C ILE A 4 -8.86 6.56 8.01
N SER A 5 -9.53 7.68 8.25
CA SER A 5 -10.52 7.81 9.32
C SER A 5 -11.74 6.99 8.90
N TYR A 6 -11.62 5.68 9.05
CA TYR A 6 -12.80 4.86 9.19
C TYR A 6 -13.44 5.24 10.52
N PRO A 7 -14.77 5.42 10.59
CA PRO A 7 -15.44 5.53 11.88
C PRO A 7 -15.07 4.30 12.73
N GLU A 8 -14.88 4.50 14.03
CA GLU A 8 -14.51 3.41 14.95
C GLU A 8 -15.52 2.26 14.84
N ASP A 9 -16.81 2.59 14.75
CA ASP A 9 -17.88 1.66 14.39
C ASP A 9 -18.42 1.93 12.97
N TRP A 10 -18.19 0.98 12.06
CA TRP A 10 -18.70 1.03 10.68
C TRP A 10 -20.21 0.81 10.59
N ARG A 11 -20.85 0.36 11.68
CA ARG A 11 -22.30 0.19 11.75
C ARG A 11 -23.05 1.51 11.80
N ASP A 12 -22.35 2.60 12.09
CA ASP A 12 -22.90 3.96 12.07
C ASP A 12 -22.91 4.59 10.66
N ILE A 13 -22.43 3.87 9.64
CA ILE A 13 -22.46 4.35 8.26
C ILE A 13 -23.92 4.36 7.76
N PRO A 14 -24.47 5.52 7.35
CA PRO A 14 -25.82 5.60 6.82
C PRO A 14 -25.99 4.76 5.55
N ALA A 15 -27.18 4.18 5.34
CA ALA A 15 -27.51 3.40 4.13
C ALA A 15 -27.25 4.17 2.82
N GLU A 16 -27.43 5.50 2.83
CA GLU A 16 -27.15 6.37 1.69
C GLU A 16 -25.65 6.39 1.32
N GLN A 17 -24.76 6.27 2.30
CA GLN A 17 -23.31 6.22 2.06
C GLN A 17 -22.90 4.88 1.45
N PHE A 18 -23.49 3.77 1.89
CA PHE A 18 -23.29 2.46 1.24
C PHE A 18 -23.75 2.47 -0.23
N ALA A 19 -24.88 3.12 -0.52
CA ALA A 19 -25.38 3.30 -1.88
C ALA A 19 -24.41 4.13 -2.75
N ARG A 20 -23.82 5.21 -2.21
CA ARG A 20 -22.78 6.01 -2.91
C ARG A 20 -21.50 5.22 -3.16
N MET A 21 -21.14 4.32 -2.25
CA MET A 21 -19.98 3.43 -2.41
C MET A 21 -20.27 2.24 -3.34
N MET A 22 -21.52 2.02 -3.75
CA MET A 22 -21.96 0.85 -4.54
C MET A 22 -21.56 -0.48 -3.86
N MET A 23 -21.61 -0.53 -2.52
CA MET A 23 -21.24 -1.70 -1.72
C MET A 23 -22.32 -2.03 -0.69
N THR A 24 -22.49 -3.31 -0.38
CA THR A 24 -23.30 -3.74 0.77
C THR A 24 -22.51 -3.62 2.08
N PRO A 25 -23.17 -3.57 3.25
CA PRO A 25 -22.49 -3.58 4.54
C PRO A 25 -21.56 -4.80 4.72
N GLU A 26 -21.95 -5.97 4.22
CA GLU A 26 -21.13 -7.19 4.27
C GLU A 26 -19.88 -7.06 3.39
N GLN A 27 -20.02 -6.52 2.17
CA GLN A 27 -18.90 -6.27 1.27
C GLN A 27 -17.93 -5.25 1.86
N TYR A 28 -18.45 -4.20 2.50
CA TYR A 28 -17.65 -3.21 3.20
C TYR A 28 -16.89 -3.83 4.37
N THR A 29 -17.55 -4.67 5.17
CA THR A 29 -16.95 -5.37 6.32
C THR A 29 -15.80 -6.26 5.87
N ALA A 30 -16.01 -7.06 4.81
CA ALA A 30 -14.98 -7.92 4.24
C ALA A 30 -13.78 -7.11 3.73
N MET A 31 -14.03 -6.05 2.97
CA MET A 31 -12.97 -5.15 2.48
C MET A 31 -12.19 -4.51 3.63
N ARG A 32 -12.88 -4.03 4.67
CA ARG A 32 -12.24 -3.40 5.84
C ARG A 32 -11.38 -4.41 6.61
N ALA A 33 -11.88 -5.62 6.84
CA ALA A 33 -11.14 -6.67 7.52
C ALA A 33 -9.85 -7.03 6.77
N GLU A 34 -9.92 -7.16 5.44
CA GLU A 34 -8.76 -7.42 4.60
C GLU A 34 -7.74 -6.27 4.63
N ARG A 35 -8.22 -5.02 4.57
CA ARG A 35 -7.35 -3.83 4.67
C ARG A 35 -6.65 -3.73 6.02
N LEU A 36 -7.40 -3.91 7.12
CA LEU A 36 -6.85 -3.84 8.47
C LEU A 36 -5.81 -4.95 8.71
N ALA A 37 -6.05 -6.16 8.20
CA ALA A 37 -5.09 -7.25 8.26
C ALA A 37 -3.78 -6.92 7.52
N ARG A 38 -3.85 -6.18 6.41
CA ARG A 38 -2.66 -5.71 5.66
C ARG A 38 -1.96 -4.55 6.37
N GLU A 39 -2.71 -3.60 6.91
CA GLU A 39 -2.16 -2.46 7.65
C GLU A 39 -1.40 -2.92 8.90
N GLY A 40 -1.88 -3.96 9.60
CA GLY A 40 -1.17 -4.55 10.74
C GLY A 40 0.20 -5.14 10.41
N LEU A 41 0.50 -5.36 9.12
CA LEU A 41 1.80 -5.83 8.64
C LEU A 41 2.70 -4.69 8.12
N ALA A 42 2.17 -3.46 8.02
CA ALA A 42 2.92 -2.33 7.52
C ALA A 42 3.90 -1.81 8.59
N PRO A 43 5.13 -1.42 8.20
CA PRO A 43 6.09 -0.83 9.13
C PRO A 43 5.61 0.55 9.62
N ASN A 44 5.89 0.88 10.87
CA ASN A 44 5.66 2.22 11.40
C ASN A 44 6.82 3.15 11.05
N VAL A 45 6.64 4.45 11.30
CA VAL A 45 7.73 5.43 11.19
C VAL A 45 8.82 5.10 12.20
N GLY A 46 10.05 4.90 11.71
CA GLY A 46 11.21 4.51 12.52
C GLY A 46 11.51 3.02 12.48
N ASP A 47 10.56 2.18 12.05
CA ASP A 47 10.82 0.76 11.82
C ASP A 47 11.73 0.56 10.60
N GLN A 48 12.45 -0.56 10.58
CA GLN A 48 13.22 -0.95 9.42
C GLN A 48 12.28 -1.24 8.24
N ALA A 49 12.52 -0.60 7.10
CA ALA A 49 11.74 -0.85 5.89
C ALA A 49 11.86 -2.32 5.45
N PRO A 50 10.74 -3.02 5.15
CA PRO A 50 10.76 -4.38 4.64
C PRO A 50 11.52 -4.47 3.32
N ASP A 51 12.35 -5.50 3.18
CA ASP A 51 13.03 -5.74 1.92
C ASP A 51 12.03 -6.19 0.85
N PHE A 52 12.30 -5.83 -0.40
CA PHE A 52 11.51 -6.26 -1.54
C PHE A 52 12.45 -6.57 -2.70
N LYS A 53 11.98 -7.35 -3.67
CA LYS A 53 12.68 -7.60 -4.92
C LYS A 53 11.72 -7.40 -6.08
N LEU A 54 11.97 -6.38 -6.91
CA LEU A 54 11.09 -5.98 -8.00
C LEU A 54 11.86 -5.88 -9.31
N GLU A 55 11.18 -6.13 -10.41
CA GLU A 55 11.75 -5.95 -11.74
C GLU A 55 11.78 -4.46 -12.10
N ARG A 56 12.93 -3.99 -12.58
CA ARG A 56 13.09 -2.65 -13.12
C ARG A 56 12.42 -2.57 -14.49
N LEU A 57 11.61 -1.55 -14.69
CA LEU A 57 11.06 -1.23 -16.01
C LEU A 57 12.02 -0.29 -16.77
N SER A 58 12.00 -0.38 -18.10
CA SER A 58 12.65 0.59 -18.95
C SER A 58 11.97 1.95 -18.83
N GLY A 59 12.61 3.02 -19.33
CA GLY A 59 11.96 4.33 -19.44
C GLY A 59 10.69 4.35 -20.29
N SER A 60 10.45 3.30 -21.09
CA SER A 60 9.22 3.09 -21.88
C SER A 60 8.23 2.12 -21.22
N GLY A 61 8.45 1.73 -19.96
CA GLY A 61 7.57 0.82 -19.19
C GLY A 61 7.74 -0.66 -19.53
N LYS A 62 8.69 -1.04 -20.39
CA LYS A 62 8.90 -2.45 -20.74
C LYS A 62 9.67 -3.18 -19.65
N ARG A 63 9.31 -4.46 -19.44
CA ARG A 63 10.06 -5.41 -18.63
C ARG A 63 11.49 -5.54 -19.15
N THR A 64 12.46 -5.52 -18.24
CA THR A 64 13.90 -5.59 -18.56
C THR A 64 14.57 -6.89 -18.11
N GLY A 65 13.93 -7.63 -17.20
CA GLY A 65 14.53 -8.78 -16.50
C GLY A 65 15.55 -8.40 -15.41
N GLU A 66 15.90 -7.12 -15.27
CA GLU A 66 16.79 -6.63 -14.21
C GLU A 66 15.99 -6.55 -12.90
N MET A 67 16.43 -7.29 -11.88
CA MET A 67 15.81 -7.28 -10.56
C MET A 67 16.57 -6.33 -9.63
N VAL A 68 15.84 -5.55 -8.84
CA VAL A 68 16.39 -4.64 -7.84
C VAL A 68 15.81 -5.01 -6.48
N SER A 69 16.65 -5.06 -5.45
CA SER A 69 16.20 -5.15 -4.06
C SER A 69 16.43 -3.87 -3.27
N LEU A 70 15.65 -3.67 -2.21
CA LEU A 70 15.82 -2.52 -1.32
C LEU A 70 17.15 -2.61 -0.58
N SER A 71 17.47 -3.79 -0.03
CA SER A 71 18.72 -4.03 0.70
C SER A 71 19.97 -3.76 -0.13
N GLU A 72 20.01 -4.25 -1.37
CA GLU A 72 21.12 -3.99 -2.32
C GLU A 72 21.20 -2.49 -2.66
N HIS A 73 20.06 -1.86 -2.92
CA HIS A 73 20.02 -0.44 -3.26
C HIS A 73 20.50 0.44 -2.10
N LEU A 74 20.13 0.13 -0.84
CA LEU A 74 20.58 0.88 0.33
C LEU A 74 22.07 0.66 0.62
N ALA A 75 22.56 -0.58 0.52
CA ALA A 75 23.98 -0.91 0.73
C ALA A 75 24.89 -0.20 -0.27
N ASN A 76 24.49 -0.13 -1.54
CA ASN A 76 25.28 0.50 -2.60
C ASN A 76 25.25 2.04 -2.57
N ASN A 77 24.21 2.64 -1.97
CA ASN A 77 24.00 4.09 -2.00
C ASN A 77 24.46 4.85 -0.76
N GLN A 78 25.24 4.24 0.14
CA GLN A 78 25.86 4.93 1.29
C GLN A 78 24.85 5.70 2.17
N GLY A 79 23.61 5.19 2.30
CA GLY A 79 22.58 5.83 3.12
C GLY A 79 21.85 7.01 2.46
N ARG A 80 21.84 7.12 1.12
CA ARG A 80 20.96 8.10 0.45
C ARG A 80 19.48 7.80 0.75
N PRO A 81 18.66 8.83 1.01
CA PRO A 81 17.23 8.65 1.22
C PRO A 81 16.56 8.11 -0.05
N LEU A 82 15.60 7.20 0.13
CA LEU A 82 14.80 6.60 -0.94
C LEU A 82 13.33 6.89 -0.68
N GLY A 83 12.61 7.35 -1.72
CA GLY A 83 11.16 7.47 -1.71
C GLY A 83 10.50 6.31 -2.45
N LEU A 84 9.54 5.64 -1.82
CA LEU A 84 8.69 4.63 -2.47
C LEU A 84 7.32 5.26 -2.76
N ILE A 85 6.93 5.23 -4.04
CA ILE A 85 5.65 5.78 -4.50
C ILE A 85 4.90 4.66 -5.21
N PHE A 86 3.72 4.35 -4.71
CA PHE A 86 2.81 3.40 -5.34
C PHE A 86 1.80 4.17 -6.18
N GLY A 87 1.62 3.75 -7.43
CA GLY A 87 0.67 4.35 -8.35
C GLY A 87 0.23 3.34 -9.39
N SER A 88 -0.88 3.63 -10.06
CA SER A 88 -1.29 2.88 -11.23
C SER A 88 -0.38 3.25 -12.40
N TYR A 89 0.29 2.24 -12.96
CA TYR A 89 0.92 2.31 -14.27
C TYR A 89 0.05 1.48 -15.22
N THR A 90 -0.57 2.13 -16.20
CA THR A 90 -1.39 1.53 -17.27
C THR A 90 -0.78 1.86 -18.61
#